data_AF-N9N6K0-F1
#
_entry.id   AF-N9N6K0-F1
#
_cell.length_a   1.000
_cell.length_b   1.000
_cell.length_c   1.000
_cell.angle_alpha   90.00
_cell.angle_beta   90.00
_cell.angle_gamma   90.00
#
_symmetry.space_group_name_H-M   'P 1'
#
loop_
_entity.id
_entity.type
_entity.pdbx_description
1 polymer ?
#
loop_
_entity_poly.entity_id
_entity_poly.type
_entity_poly.pdbx_seq_one_letter_code
_entity_poly.pdbx_strand_id
1 'polypeptide(L)'
;MKLLKILLVTGLLLLNGCSQANENKMNSSNVEVIELLEQFKNQDHFSEDGILYTGVQDKQLKDQLNQKVENTTQAYIELYTDSTQPTKTQLLKILSDGIHQIDPNTLDTEDREQVATTFEHFLDITGLESSEGILNTWLYGEEINQLIERNHLNQ
;
A
#
# COMPACT_ATOMS: atom_id res chain seq x y z
N MET A 1 -0.63 27.52 79.43
CA MET A 1 -1.24 28.76 78.92
C MET A 1 -0.23 29.54 78.11
N LYS A 2 -0.54 29.79 76.84
CA LYS A 2 -0.05 30.79 75.84
C LYS A 2 -0.44 30.18 74.47
N LEU A 3 -1.68 30.36 73.99
CA LEU A 3 -2.17 31.47 73.14
C LEU A 3 -1.26 31.67 71.91
N LEU A 4 -1.69 31.84 70.66
CA LEU A 4 -2.98 31.77 69.96
C LEU A 4 -2.59 31.93 68.47
N LYS A 5 -3.34 31.23 67.60
CA LYS A 5 -3.44 31.26 66.14
C LYS A 5 -3.03 32.58 65.43
N ILE A 6 -2.31 32.49 64.31
CA ILE A 6 -2.49 33.37 63.13
C ILE A 6 -2.45 32.53 61.84
N LEU A 7 -3.40 32.86 60.98
CA LEU A 7 -3.82 32.29 59.71
C LEU A 7 -3.01 32.92 58.56
N LEU A 8 -2.63 32.16 57.52
CA LEU A 8 -2.40 32.75 56.20
C LEU A 8 -2.80 31.75 55.10
N VAL A 9 -3.97 32.05 54.54
CA VAL A 9 -4.58 31.47 53.34
C VAL A 9 -3.86 32.05 52.12
N THR A 10 -3.51 31.20 51.16
CA THR A 10 -3.36 31.40 49.68
C THR A 10 -2.24 30.50 49.17
N GLY A 11 -2.31 29.80 48.04
CA GLY A 11 -3.36 29.69 47.05
C GLY A 11 -3.30 28.33 46.36
N LEU A 12 -4.46 27.92 45.89
CA LEU A 12 -4.69 26.83 44.97
C LEU A 12 -4.05 27.22 43.62
N LEU A 13 -3.17 26.39 43.04
CA LEU A 13 -3.07 26.26 41.59
C LEU A 13 -2.47 24.89 41.25
N LEU A 14 -3.37 24.05 40.74
CA LEU A 14 -3.15 22.78 40.08
C LEU A 14 -2.26 22.99 38.87
N LEU A 15 -1.15 22.26 38.79
CA LEU A 15 -0.64 21.78 37.51
C LEU A 15 -0.30 20.29 37.70
N ASN A 16 -1.35 19.48 37.53
CA ASN A 16 -1.18 18.13 37.02
C ASN A 16 -0.48 18.27 35.67
N GLY A 17 0.83 18.10 35.65
CA GLY A 17 1.56 17.78 34.44
C GLY A 17 1.19 16.36 34.02
N CYS A 18 -0.03 16.17 33.53
CA CYS A 18 -0.34 15.06 32.64
C CYS A 18 0.42 15.34 31.34
N SER A 19 1.70 14.97 31.31
CA SER A 19 2.30 14.59 30.03
C SER A 19 1.59 13.31 29.61
N GLN A 20 0.51 13.47 28.85
CA GLN A 20 0.18 12.45 27.87
C GLN A 20 1.31 12.53 26.85
N ALA A 21 2.37 11.75 27.08
CA ALA A 21 3.13 11.23 25.96
C ALA A 21 2.09 10.53 25.10
N ASN A 22 1.76 11.13 23.97
CA ASN A 22 0.92 10.53 22.97
C ASN A 22 1.75 9.37 22.40
N GLU A 23 1.74 8.24 23.09
CA GLU A 23 2.15 6.98 22.50
C GLU A 23 1.19 6.74 21.34
N ASN A 24 1.65 7.06 20.13
CA ASN A 24 1.08 6.51 18.92
C ASN A 24 1.17 4.99 19.09
N LYS A 25 0.12 4.40 19.68
CA LYS A 25 0.03 2.98 19.92
C LYS A 25 -0.26 2.33 18.59
N MET A 26 0.79 2.18 17.79
CA MET A 26 0.77 1.41 16.56
C MET A 26 0.23 0.02 16.91
N ASN A 27 -0.84 -0.38 16.22
CA ASN A 27 -1.44 -1.69 16.40
C ASN A 27 -0.38 -2.75 16.06
N SER A 28 -0.20 -3.79 16.89
CA SER A 28 0.79 -4.83 16.62
C SER A 28 0.59 -5.49 15.25
N SER A 29 -0.65 -5.53 14.76
CA SER A 29 -0.97 -5.97 13.40
C SER A 29 -0.43 -5.03 12.31
N ASN A 30 -0.40 -3.71 12.54
CA ASN A 30 0.18 -2.77 11.57
C ASN A 30 1.71 -2.88 11.50
N VAL A 31 2.36 -3.19 12.62
CA VAL A 31 3.81 -3.43 12.66
C VAL A 31 4.17 -4.59 11.75
N GLU A 32 3.46 -5.71 11.87
CA GLU A 32 3.67 -6.90 11.04
C GLU A 32 3.44 -6.62 9.55
N VAL A 33 2.35 -5.92 9.21
CA VAL A 33 2.07 -5.54 7.81
C VAL A 33 3.17 -4.62 7.26
N ILE A 34 3.62 -3.63 8.04
CA ILE A 34 4.70 -2.73 7.61
C ILE A 34 6.02 -3.48 7.43
N GLU A 35 6.35 -4.44 8.29
CA GLU A 35 7.55 -5.28 8.13
C GLU A 35 7.48 -6.10 6.84
N LEU A 36 6.33 -6.70 6.53
CA LEU A 36 6.13 -7.43 5.27
C LEU A 36 6.22 -6.52 4.05
N LEU A 37 5.64 -5.32 4.10
CA LEU A 37 5.75 -4.32 3.03
C LEU A 37 7.21 -3.88 2.83
N GLU A 38 7.97 -3.63 3.89
CA GLU A 38 9.39 -3.26 3.78
C GLU A 38 10.24 -4.39 3.19
N GLN A 39 9.93 -5.66 3.52
CA GLN A 39 10.56 -6.81 2.88
C GLN A 39 10.19 -6.92 1.40
N PHE A 40 8.93 -6.67 1.07
CA PHE A 40 8.42 -6.70 -0.30
C PHE A 40 9.08 -5.62 -1.16
N LYS A 41 9.17 -4.38 -0.65
CA LYS A 41 9.71 -3.19 -1.32
C LYS A 41 11.09 -3.37 -1.96
N ASN A 42 11.93 -4.21 -1.36
CA ASN A 42 13.35 -4.36 -1.73
C ASN A 42 13.62 -5.54 -2.66
N GLN A 43 12.59 -6.22 -3.15
CA GLN A 43 12.72 -7.38 -4.05
C GLN A 43 12.82 -6.93 -5.51
N ASP A 44 13.42 -7.77 -6.36
CA ASP A 44 13.25 -7.65 -7.80
C ASP A 44 12.03 -8.48 -8.20
N HIS A 45 10.91 -7.81 -8.47
CA HIS A 45 9.62 -8.45 -8.76
C HIS A 45 9.50 -8.96 -10.21
N PHE A 46 10.50 -8.64 -11.04
CA PHE A 46 10.48 -8.84 -12.49
C PHE A 46 11.71 -9.62 -12.98
N SER A 47 12.37 -10.35 -12.08
CA SER A 47 13.35 -11.38 -12.42
C SER A 47 12.67 -12.67 -12.87
N GLU A 48 13.41 -13.52 -13.59
CA GLU A 48 12.93 -14.86 -13.96
C GLU A 48 12.57 -15.69 -12.72
N ASP A 49 11.54 -16.54 -12.85
CA ASP A 49 11.09 -17.42 -11.77
C ASP A 49 11.75 -18.81 -11.81
N GLY A 50 12.51 -19.10 -12.88
CA GLY A 50 13.14 -20.40 -13.13
C GLY A 50 12.18 -21.50 -13.59
N ILE A 51 10.93 -21.16 -13.92
CA ILE A 51 9.87 -22.09 -14.35
C ILE A 51 9.33 -21.71 -15.73
N LEU A 52 8.62 -20.58 -15.84
CA LEU A 52 7.97 -20.13 -17.07
C LEU A 52 8.18 -18.64 -17.35
N TYR A 53 8.17 -17.80 -16.31
CA TYR A 53 8.38 -16.37 -16.49
C TYR A 53 9.87 -16.07 -16.68
N THR A 54 10.21 -15.50 -17.83
CA THR A 54 11.61 -15.25 -18.22
C THR A 54 12.17 -13.92 -17.70
N GLY A 55 11.34 -13.10 -17.05
CA GLY A 55 11.74 -11.79 -16.54
C GLY A 55 11.74 -10.69 -17.60
N VAL A 56 11.63 -9.45 -17.15
CA VAL A 56 11.73 -8.27 -18.02
C VAL A 56 13.16 -8.14 -18.52
N GLN A 57 13.35 -8.31 -19.84
CA GLN A 57 14.69 -8.30 -20.47
C GLN A 57 15.27 -6.89 -20.60
N ASP A 58 14.44 -5.89 -20.84
CA ASP A 58 14.88 -4.49 -20.88
C ASP A 58 15.15 -4.00 -19.45
N LYS A 59 16.43 -3.75 -19.15
CA LYS A 59 16.84 -3.32 -17.81
C LYS A 59 16.18 -2.00 -17.40
N GLN A 60 16.04 -1.04 -18.31
CA GLN A 60 15.46 0.25 -17.97
C GLN A 60 13.97 0.10 -17.64
N LEU A 61 13.24 -0.68 -18.44
CA LEU A 61 11.85 -1.01 -18.15
C LEU A 61 11.72 -1.74 -16.81
N LYS A 62 12.60 -2.72 -16.54
CA LYS A 62 12.61 -3.45 -15.28
C LYS A 62 12.83 -2.55 -14.07
N ASP A 63 13.82 -1.65 -14.15
CA ASP A 63 14.10 -0.68 -13.09
C ASP A 63 12.87 0.25 -12.88
N GLN A 64 12.21 0.67 -13.96
CA GLN A 64 11.01 1.51 -13.89
C GLN A 64 9.84 0.79 -13.23
N LEU A 65 9.58 -0.48 -13.57
CA LEU A 65 8.50 -1.27 -12.99
C LEU A 65 8.73 -1.52 -11.50
N ASN A 66 9.94 -1.94 -11.10
CA ASN A 66 10.29 -2.09 -9.68
C ASN A 66 10.12 -0.76 -8.92
N GLN A 67 10.49 0.38 -9.51
CA GLN A 67 10.25 1.68 -8.88
C GLN A 67 8.75 1.99 -8.68
N LYS A 68 7.87 1.57 -9.61
CA LYS A 68 6.42 1.74 -9.44
C LYS A 68 5.87 0.87 -8.30
N VAL A 69 6.38 -0.36 -8.16
CA VAL A 69 6.03 -1.25 -7.06
C VAL A 69 6.54 -0.67 -5.73
N GLU A 70 7.78 -0.19 -5.68
CA GLU A 70 8.35 0.48 -4.51
C GLU A 70 7.49 1.69 -4.08
N ASN A 71 7.12 2.56 -5.01
CA ASN A 71 6.30 3.73 -4.71
C ASN A 71 4.91 3.34 -4.16
N THR A 72 4.30 2.29 -4.72
CA THR A 72 3.01 1.77 -4.24
C THR A 72 3.15 1.16 -2.86
N THR A 73 4.22 0.41 -2.61
CA THR A 73 4.55 -0.17 -1.31
C THR A 73 4.73 0.93 -0.26
N GLN A 74 5.44 2.01 -0.62
CA GLN A 74 5.64 3.16 0.26
C GLN A 74 4.31 3.84 0.64
N ALA A 75 3.37 3.97 -0.31
CA ALA A 75 2.04 4.52 -0.03
C ALA A 75 1.26 3.64 0.97
N TYR A 76 1.35 2.31 0.88
CA TYR A 76 0.78 1.42 1.88
C TYR A 76 1.45 1.61 3.25
N ILE A 77 2.79 1.66 3.31
CA ILE A 77 3.53 1.87 4.56
C ILE A 77 3.08 3.17 5.25
N GLU A 78 2.95 4.27 4.49
CA GLU A 78 2.44 5.55 5.00
C GLU A 78 1.02 5.41 5.57
N LEU A 79 0.12 4.75 4.84
CA LEU A 79 -1.25 4.52 5.30
C LEU A 79 -1.31 3.74 6.62
N TYR A 80 -0.52 2.67 6.76
CA TYR A 80 -0.47 1.86 7.99
C TYR A 80 0.25 2.55 9.16
N THR A 81 1.12 3.52 8.87
CA THR A 81 1.79 4.35 9.88
C THR A 81 0.84 5.39 10.47
N ASP A 82 0.03 6.03 9.62
CA ASP A 82 -0.85 7.14 10.01
C ASP A 82 -2.23 6.69 10.52
N SER A 83 -2.60 5.42 10.30
CA SER A 83 -3.93 4.88 10.65
C SER A 83 -3.83 3.74 11.64
N THR A 84 -4.72 3.70 12.64
CA THR A 84 -4.82 2.55 13.56
C THR A 84 -5.31 1.28 12.88
N GLN A 85 -6.15 1.43 11.85
CA GLN A 85 -6.63 0.35 10.98
C GLN A 85 -7.09 0.93 9.63
N PRO A 86 -6.35 0.68 8.54
CA PRO A 86 -6.78 1.09 7.19
C PRO A 86 -8.11 0.46 6.77
N THR A 87 -8.96 1.23 6.09
CA THR A 87 -10.22 0.72 5.53
C THR A 87 -10.01 0.05 4.17
N LYS A 88 -10.88 -0.89 3.80
CA LYS A 88 -10.91 -1.51 2.47
C LYS A 88 -10.87 -0.48 1.33
N THR A 89 -11.63 0.61 1.45
CA THR A 89 -11.65 1.68 0.43
C THR A 89 -10.29 2.38 0.29
N GLN A 90 -9.57 2.63 1.40
CA GLN A 90 -8.23 3.23 1.34
C GLN A 90 -7.23 2.27 0.68
N LEU A 91 -7.28 0.98 1.04
CA LEU A 91 -6.42 -0.04 0.46
C LEU A 91 -6.65 -0.20 -1.06
N LEU A 92 -7.91 -0.28 -1.49
CA LEU A 92 -8.29 -0.35 -2.90
C LEU A 92 -7.88 0.90 -3.67
N LYS A 93 -7.94 2.08 -3.03
CA LYS A 93 -7.50 3.32 -3.66
C LYS A 93 -6.00 3.27 -3.97
N ILE A 94 -5.17 2.85 -3.02
CA ILE A 94 -3.73 2.73 -3.24
C ILE A 94 -3.44 1.69 -4.32
N LEU A 95 -4.12 0.53 -4.29
CA LEU A 95 -4.00 -0.49 -5.33
C LEU A 95 -4.28 0.08 -6.72
N SER A 96 -5.40 0.78 -6.86
CA SER A 96 -5.84 1.41 -8.11
C SER A 96 -4.86 2.49 -8.57
N ASP A 97 -4.45 3.39 -7.68
CA ASP A 97 -3.51 4.45 -8.03
C ASP A 97 -2.13 3.89 -8.41
N GLY A 98 -1.71 2.80 -7.74
CA GLY A 98 -0.44 2.12 -7.99
C GLY A 98 -0.39 1.47 -9.37
N ILE A 99 -1.36 0.61 -9.68
CA ILE A 99 -1.36 -0.19 -10.92
C ILE A 99 -1.50 0.71 -12.16
N HIS A 100 -2.30 1.77 -12.07
CA HIS A 100 -2.53 2.70 -13.18
C HIS A 100 -1.38 3.69 -13.42
N GLN A 101 -0.29 3.63 -12.65
CA GLN A 101 0.97 4.28 -13.03
C GLN A 101 1.71 3.53 -14.16
N ILE A 102 1.27 2.31 -14.47
CA ILE A 102 1.84 1.45 -15.50
C ILE A 102 0.81 1.37 -16.63
N ASP A 103 1.22 1.76 -17.85
CA ASP A 103 0.38 1.61 -19.04
C ASP A 103 0.48 0.15 -19.53
N PRO A 104 -0.60 -0.64 -19.47
CA PRO A 104 -0.57 -2.05 -19.87
C PRO A 104 -0.18 -2.20 -21.35
N ASN A 105 -0.42 -1.21 -22.20
CA ASN A 105 -0.10 -1.26 -23.63
C ASN A 105 1.40 -1.18 -23.93
N THR A 106 2.21 -0.83 -22.93
CA THR A 106 3.67 -0.77 -23.05
C THR A 106 4.36 -2.09 -22.73
N LEU A 107 3.60 -3.09 -22.29
CA LEU A 107 4.09 -4.39 -21.84
C LEU A 107 3.55 -5.50 -22.74
N ASP A 108 4.32 -6.59 -22.88
CA ASP A 108 3.78 -7.82 -23.45
C ASP A 108 2.86 -8.54 -22.45
N THR A 109 2.26 -9.65 -22.87
CA THR A 109 1.30 -10.36 -22.02
C THR A 109 1.94 -10.95 -20.77
N GLU A 110 3.15 -11.52 -20.87
CA GLU A 110 3.83 -12.14 -19.72
C GLU A 110 4.20 -11.07 -18.68
N ASP A 111 4.70 -9.92 -19.12
CA ASP A 111 5.03 -8.81 -18.23
C ASP A 111 3.78 -8.18 -17.60
N ARG A 112 2.67 -8.05 -18.34
CA ARG A 112 1.40 -7.61 -17.74
C ARG A 112 0.91 -8.59 -16.66
N GLU A 113 0.97 -9.89 -16.94
CA GLU A 113 0.58 -10.91 -15.96
C GLU A 113 1.47 -10.84 -14.71
N GLN A 114 2.78 -10.69 -14.88
CA GLN A 114 3.71 -10.54 -13.75
C GLN A 114 3.43 -9.27 -12.94
N VAL A 115 3.10 -8.15 -13.58
CA VAL A 115 2.67 -6.92 -12.87
C VAL A 115 1.39 -7.21 -12.07
N ALA A 116 0.39 -7.84 -12.66
CA ALA A 116 -0.86 -8.17 -11.95
C ALA A 116 -0.60 -9.07 -10.75
N THR A 117 0.17 -10.16 -10.91
CA THR A 117 0.58 -11.07 -9.83
C THR A 117 1.39 -10.36 -8.74
N THR A 118 2.28 -9.44 -9.12
CA THR A 118 3.02 -8.62 -8.15
C THR A 118 2.07 -7.76 -7.31
N PHE A 119 1.02 -7.21 -7.92
CA PHE A 119 0.01 -6.43 -7.20
C PHE A 119 -0.98 -7.28 -6.40
N GLU A 120 -1.17 -8.55 -6.75
CA GLU A 120 -1.91 -9.51 -5.91
C GLU A 120 -1.22 -9.72 -4.55
N HIS A 121 0.11 -9.67 -4.47
CA HIS A 121 0.80 -9.76 -3.19
C HIS A 121 0.44 -8.63 -2.21
N PHE A 122 0.05 -7.44 -2.68
CA PHE A 122 -0.49 -6.41 -1.79
C PHE A 122 -1.81 -6.83 -1.15
N LEU A 123 -2.64 -7.62 -1.85
CA LEU A 123 -3.87 -8.17 -1.30
C LEU A 123 -3.55 -9.10 -0.13
N ASP A 124 -2.61 -10.02 -0.32
CA ASP A 124 -2.17 -10.96 0.69
C ASP A 124 -1.56 -10.25 1.92
N ILE A 125 -0.62 -9.34 1.69
CA ILE A 125 0.08 -8.62 2.77
C ILE A 125 -0.90 -7.75 3.58
N THR A 126 -1.87 -7.11 2.92
CA THR A 126 -2.83 -6.21 3.60
C THR A 126 -4.08 -6.92 4.11
N GLY A 127 -4.26 -8.19 3.78
CA GLY A 127 -5.47 -8.97 4.10
C GLY A 127 -6.71 -8.52 3.31
N LEU A 128 -6.52 -7.89 2.15
CA LEU A 128 -7.61 -7.46 1.28
C LEU A 128 -8.07 -8.64 0.41
N GLU A 129 -9.28 -9.15 0.63
CA GLU A 129 -9.76 -10.38 -0.03
C GLU A 129 -9.90 -10.31 -1.56
N SER A 130 -10.02 -9.10 -2.12
CA SER A 130 -10.31 -8.90 -3.55
C SER A 130 -9.88 -7.51 -4.01
N SER A 131 -9.41 -7.43 -5.26
CA SER A 131 -9.13 -6.17 -5.94
C SER A 131 -10.39 -5.47 -6.48
N GLU A 132 -11.59 -6.01 -6.28
CA GLU A 132 -12.84 -5.49 -6.87
C GLU A 132 -12.76 -5.33 -8.41
N GLY A 133 -12.08 -6.28 -9.07
CA GLY A 133 -11.92 -6.29 -10.52
C GLY A 133 -10.88 -5.31 -11.07
N ILE A 134 -10.22 -4.51 -10.23
CA ILE A 134 -9.16 -3.56 -10.65
C ILE A 134 -8.07 -4.26 -11.47
N LEU A 135 -7.49 -5.35 -10.96
CA LEU A 135 -6.37 -6.04 -11.61
C LEU A 135 -6.80 -6.68 -12.94
N ASN A 136 -7.94 -7.38 -12.97
CA ASN A 136 -8.48 -7.96 -14.20
C ASN A 136 -8.83 -6.91 -15.26
N THR A 137 -9.36 -5.76 -14.84
CA THR A 137 -9.68 -4.66 -15.75
C THR A 137 -8.42 -4.05 -16.34
N TRP A 138 -7.38 -3.86 -15.53
CA TRP A 138 -6.09 -3.36 -16.00
C TRP A 138 -5.41 -4.36 -16.96
N LEU A 139 -5.47 -5.66 -16.67
CA LEU A 139 -4.81 -6.70 -17.45
C LEU A 139 -5.48 -6.94 -18.82
N TYR A 140 -6.82 -7.01 -18.86
CA TYR A 140 -7.56 -7.46 -20.04
C TYR A 140 -8.44 -6.39 -20.70
N GLY A 141 -8.70 -5.25 -20.04
CA GLY A 141 -9.72 -4.31 -20.46
C GLY A 141 -9.53 -3.80 -21.89
N GLU A 142 -8.31 -3.37 -22.21
CA GLU A 142 -7.99 -2.84 -23.53
C GLU A 142 -8.00 -3.92 -24.62
N GLU A 143 -7.46 -5.11 -24.33
CA GLU A 143 -7.48 -6.24 -25.26
C GLU A 143 -8.91 -6.66 -25.62
N ILE A 144 -9.79 -6.72 -24.62
CA ILE A 144 -11.22 -7.02 -24.80
C ILE A 144 -11.89 -5.92 -25.64
N ASN A 145 -11.62 -4.64 -25.36
CA ASN A 145 -12.19 -3.53 -26.12
C ASN A 145 -11.79 -3.61 -27.61
N GLN A 146 -10.51 -3.85 -27.90
CA GLN A 146 -10.01 -4.00 -29.27
C GLN A 146 -10.61 -5.21 -29.98
N LEU A 147 -10.89 -6.31 -29.27
CA LEU A 147 -11.58 -7.47 -29.84
C LEU A 147 -13.03 -7.13 -30.21
N ILE A 148 -13.74 -6.40 -29.34
CA ILE A 148 -15.12 -5.96 -29.59
C ILE A 148 -15.18 -5.02 -30.80
N GLU A 149 -14.29 -4.03 -30.87
CA GLU A 149 -14.23 -3.07 -31.98
C GLU A 149 -13.95 -3.76 -33.32
N ARG A 150 -12.98 -4.68 -33.36
CA ARG A 150 -12.69 -5.47 -34.56
C ARG A 150 -13.89 -6.30 -35.01
N ASN A 151 -14.63 -6.88 -34.08
CA ASN A 151 -15.82 -7.67 -34.41
C ASN A 151 -16.96 -6.80 -34.97
N HIS A 152 -17.09 -5.54 -34.53
CA HIS A 152 -18.08 -4.61 -35.08
C HIS A 152 -17.70 -4.10 -36.47
N LEU A 153 -16.41 -3.88 -36.76
CA LEU A 153 -15.95 -3.43 -38.09
C LEU A 153 -16.07 -4.50 -39.18
N ASN A 154 -16.16 -5.77 -38.79
CA ASN A 154 -16.25 -6.91 -39.71
C ASN A 154 -17.69 -7.39 -39.96
N GLN A 155 -18.71 -6.68 -39.45
CA GLN A 155 -20.14 -6.92 -39.69
C GLN A 155 -20.71 -5.92 -40.71
#